data_AF-W5SBI2-F1
#
_entry.id   AF-W5SBI2-F1
#
_cell.length_a   1.000
_cell.length_b   1.000
_cell.length_c   1.000
_cell.angle_alpha   90.00
_cell.angle_beta   90.00
_cell.angle_gamma   90.00
#
_symmetry.space_group_name_H-M   'P 1'
#
loop_
_entity.id
_entity.type
_entity.pdbx_description
1 polymer ?
#
loop_
_entity_poly.entity_id
_entity_poly.type
_entity_poly.pdbx_seq_one_letter_code
_entity_poly.pdbx_strand_id
1 'polypeptide(L)'
;MLTGITEPIEFAFIFAAPALYYLVYVPLFGLAHLLGHIFNIGVGLTFSGGFIDMFLFGILQGNSKTTWIMIPIIGIFYFIGFYYIFKFAIIKFDLKTPGREEEEEKITNTSSQKTEISETARKVLEGLGGKNNITYLDACASRLRINVNQIELVKPVTYFKSIGASGMLKKGNSVQIIFGGLSDNIRMEMDKIFINA
;
A
#
# COMPACT_ATOMS: atom_id res chain seq x y z
N MET A 1 14.92 -4.29 14.75
CA MET A 1 14.82 -3.22 13.74
C MET A 1 15.95 -2.23 13.95
N LEU A 2 16.60 -1.76 12.88
CA LEU A 2 17.72 -0.83 12.99
C LEU A 2 17.25 0.58 13.40
N THR A 3 16.26 1.11 12.69
CA THR A 3 15.72 2.47 12.88
C THR A 3 14.51 2.56 13.81
N GLY A 4 13.85 1.42 14.07
CA GLY A 4 12.63 1.35 14.89
C GLY A 4 11.33 1.46 14.09
N ILE A 5 11.38 1.98 12.86
CA ILE A 5 10.22 2.17 11.96
C ILE A 5 9.43 0.86 11.77
N THR A 6 8.19 0.81 12.27
CA THR A 6 7.30 -0.36 12.27
C THR A 6 6.28 -0.38 11.14
N GLU A 7 6.04 0.78 10.51
CA GLU A 7 4.96 0.98 9.53
C GLU A 7 4.97 -0.05 8.39
N PRO A 8 6.12 -0.45 7.80
CA PRO A 8 6.12 -1.45 6.74
C PRO A 8 5.54 -2.81 7.17
N ILE A 9 5.71 -3.18 8.45
CA ILE A 9 5.15 -4.43 8.99
C ILE A 9 3.71 -4.23 9.40
N GLU A 10 3.37 -3.12 10.05
CA GLU A 10 2.00 -2.82 10.49
C GLU A 10 1.04 -2.68 9.31
N PHE A 11 1.49 -2.02 8.23
CA PHE A 11 0.70 -1.84 7.02
C PHE A 11 0.40 -3.15 6.30
N ALA A 12 1.20 -4.18 6.52
CA ALA A 12 0.95 -5.50 5.95
C ALA A 12 -0.39 -6.07 6.46
N PHE A 13 -0.76 -5.85 7.73
CA PHE A 13 -1.95 -6.50 8.31
C PHE A 13 -3.01 -5.55 8.85
N ILE A 14 -2.74 -4.25 9.02
CA ILE A 14 -3.73 -3.30 9.55
C ILE A 14 -4.98 -3.21 8.66
N PHE A 15 -4.82 -3.27 7.33
CA PHE A 15 -5.92 -3.22 6.36
C PHE A 15 -6.53 -4.59 6.10
N ALA A 16 -5.72 -5.65 6.14
CA ALA A 16 -6.15 -7.01 5.85
C ALA A 16 -6.87 -7.67 7.03
N ALA A 17 -6.41 -7.41 8.26
CA ALA A 17 -6.97 -7.92 9.50
C ALA A 17 -7.03 -6.83 10.59
N PRO A 18 -7.97 -5.85 10.47
CA PRO A 18 -8.08 -4.76 11.44
C PRO A 18 -8.28 -5.24 12.89
N ALA A 19 -9.03 -6.32 13.09
CA ALA A 19 -9.24 -6.91 14.41
C ALA A 19 -7.92 -7.41 15.04
N LEU A 20 -7.00 -7.98 14.25
CA LEU A 20 -5.69 -8.40 14.74
C LEU A 20 -4.87 -7.20 15.22
N TYR A 21 -4.94 -6.09 14.50
CA TYR A 21 -4.25 -4.86 14.86
C TYR A 21 -4.83 -4.23 16.13
N TYR A 22 -6.12 -3.92 16.15
CA TYR A 22 -6.70 -3.17 17.27
C TYR A 22 -6.86 -3.99 18.56
N LEU A 23 -7.17 -5.29 18.45
CA LEU A 23 -7.49 -6.12 19.63
C LEU A 23 -6.29 -6.91 20.17
N VAL A 24 -5.27 -7.18 19.34
CA VAL A 24 -4.12 -7.98 19.75
C VAL A 24 -2.85 -7.13 19.76
N TYR A 25 -2.53 -6.49 18.63
CA TYR A 25 -1.29 -5.72 18.50
C TYR A 25 -1.24 -4.52 19.45
N VAL A 26 -2.26 -3.65 19.44
CA VAL A 26 -2.27 -2.41 20.24
C VAL A 26 -2.15 -2.70 21.76
N PRO A 27 -2.90 -3.66 22.35
CA PRO A 27 -2.72 -4.01 23.76
C PRO A 27 -1.34 -4.58 24.07
N LEU A 28 -0.78 -5.42 23.19
CA LEU A 28 0.58 -5.93 23.35
C LEU A 28 1.60 -4.78 23.25
N PHE A 29 1.43 -3.82 22.35
CA PHE A 29 2.33 -2.67 22.28
C PHE A 29 2.31 -1.84 23.57
N GLY A 30 1.12 -1.62 24.15
CA GLY A 30 0.97 -0.98 25.46
C GLY A 30 1.59 -1.78 26.60
N LEU A 31 1.44 -3.11 26.60
CA LEU A 31 2.03 -4.00 27.60
C LEU A 31 3.56 -3.94 27.58
N ALA A 32 4.19 -3.82 26.40
CA ALA A 32 5.64 -3.67 26.31
C ALA A 32 6.14 -2.39 27.02
N HIS A 33 5.40 -1.29 26.91
CA HIS A 33 5.73 -0.05 27.61
C HIS A 33 5.48 -0.14 29.12
N LEU A 34 4.40 -0.83 29.53
CA LEU A 34 4.13 -1.10 30.94
C LEU A 34 5.26 -1.92 31.57
N LEU A 35 5.74 -2.96 30.89
CA LEU A 35 6.89 -3.74 31.33
C LEU A 35 8.15 -2.85 31.40
N GLY A 36 8.37 -1.98 30.43
CA GLY A 36 9.43 -0.97 30.45
C GLY A 36 9.42 -0.13 31.73
N HIS A 37 8.24 0.31 32.15
CA HIS A 37 8.07 1.07 33.39
C HIS A 37 8.32 0.23 34.65
N ILE A 38 7.75 -0.99 34.73
CA ILE A 38 7.90 -1.90 35.88
C ILE A 38 9.38 -2.26 36.12
N PHE A 39 10.14 -2.48 35.04
CA PHE A 39 11.56 -2.83 35.12
C PHE A 39 12.50 -1.61 35.15
N ASN A 40 11.98 -0.39 35.29
CA ASN A 40 12.74 0.86 35.33
C ASN A 40 13.73 1.00 34.15
N ILE A 41 13.26 0.71 32.94
CA ILE A 41 14.04 0.92 31.71
C ILE A 41 14.00 2.41 31.37
N GLY A 42 15.17 3.05 31.44
CA GLY A 42 15.36 4.48 31.24
C GLY A 42 16.10 4.82 29.95
N VAL A 43 15.84 4.08 28.86
CA VAL A 43 16.47 4.34 27.56
C VAL A 43 15.66 5.39 26.80
N GLY A 44 16.33 6.47 26.39
CA GLY A 44 15.72 7.55 25.61
C GLY A 44 15.32 7.10 24.21
N LEU A 45 14.21 7.63 23.72
CA LEU A 45 13.68 7.41 22.37
C LEU A 45 13.77 8.72 21.59
N THR A 46 14.40 8.72 20.41
CA THR A 46 14.42 9.94 19.56
C THR A 46 13.28 9.94 18.57
N PHE A 47 13.16 8.87 17.78
CA PHE A 47 12.12 8.75 16.75
C PHE A 47 11.20 7.55 16.99
N SER A 48 11.76 6.34 17.12
CA SER A 48 10.95 5.11 17.09
C SER A 48 11.49 3.96 17.96
N GLY A 49 12.60 4.17 18.69
CA GLY A 49 13.11 3.14 19.60
C GLY A 49 13.82 2.00 18.89
N GLY A 50 14.62 2.35 17.88
CA GLY A 50 15.42 1.38 17.14
C GLY A 50 16.65 0.88 17.91
N PHE A 51 17.38 -0.03 17.29
CA PHE A 51 18.69 -0.45 17.79
C PHE A 51 19.65 0.73 17.97
N ILE A 52 19.57 1.73 17.07
CA ILE A 52 20.38 2.95 17.16
C ILE A 52 20.08 3.71 18.47
N ASP A 53 18.80 3.86 18.83
CA ASP A 53 18.41 4.53 20.08
C ASP A 53 18.90 3.74 21.32
N MET A 54 18.75 2.42 21.31
CA MET A 54 19.26 1.56 22.39
C MET A 54 20.78 1.64 22.52
N PHE A 55 21.49 1.68 21.40
CA PHE A 55 22.95 1.81 21.40
C PHE A 55 23.38 3.18 21.94
N LEU A 56 22.81 4.26 21.38
CA LEU A 56 23.22 5.62 21.66
C LEU A 56 22.74 6.16 23.00
N PHE A 57 21.57 5.73 23.50
CA PHE A 57 20.94 6.24 24.73
C PHE A 57 20.83 5.20 25.84
N GLY A 58 21.09 3.92 25.54
CA GLY A 58 21.09 2.83 26.51
C GLY A 58 22.51 2.36 26.83
N ILE A 59 23.19 1.78 25.84
CA ILE A 59 24.50 1.13 26.00
C ILE A 59 25.58 2.13 26.39
N LEU A 60 25.71 3.25 25.66
CA LEU A 60 26.76 4.25 25.90
C LEU A 60 26.60 5.00 27.24
N GLN A 61 25.38 5.05 27.78
CA GLN A 61 25.01 5.77 29.00
C GLN A 61 25.29 4.94 30.24
N GLY A 62 25.51 3.64 30.05
CA GLY A 62 25.79 2.67 31.09
C GLY A 62 24.54 2.08 31.72
N ASN A 63 24.60 0.78 32.05
CA ASN A 63 23.47 0.04 32.60
C ASN A 63 22.99 0.58 33.96
N SER A 64 23.85 1.23 34.73
CA SER A 64 23.49 1.80 36.04
C SER A 64 22.47 2.95 35.95
N LYS A 65 22.35 3.61 34.80
CA LYS A 65 21.41 4.72 34.58
C LYS A 65 20.18 4.32 33.77
N THR A 66 20.32 3.35 32.87
CA THR A 66 19.32 3.08 31.83
C THR A 66 18.70 1.70 31.92
N THR A 67 19.30 0.77 32.67
CA THR A 67 18.85 -0.63 32.80
C THR A 67 18.67 -1.30 31.42
N TRP A 68 19.46 -0.90 30.42
CA TRP A 68 19.26 -1.33 29.03
C TRP A 68 19.36 -2.84 28.84
N ILE A 69 20.07 -3.56 29.72
CA ILE A 69 20.21 -5.03 29.68
C ILE A 69 18.85 -5.73 29.84
N MET A 70 17.88 -5.10 30.52
CA MET A 70 16.53 -5.68 30.62
C MET A 70 15.78 -5.69 29.30
N ILE A 71 16.11 -4.79 28.36
CA ILE A 71 15.45 -4.72 27.05
C ILE A 71 15.61 -6.04 26.25
N PRO A 72 16.82 -6.56 25.99
CA PRO A 72 16.95 -7.83 25.26
C PRO A 72 16.39 -9.02 26.04
N ILE A 73 16.48 -9.03 27.37
CA ILE A 73 15.94 -10.12 28.20
C ILE A 73 14.42 -10.18 28.07
N ILE A 74 13.73 -9.07 28.36
CA ILE A 74 12.28 -8.96 28.20
C ILE A 74 11.91 -9.21 26.74
N GLY A 75 12.67 -8.64 25.80
CA GLY A 75 12.44 -8.78 24.36
C GLY A 75 12.42 -10.23 23.88
N ILE A 76 13.25 -11.11 24.42
CA ILE A 76 13.24 -12.55 24.07
C ILE A 76 11.93 -13.20 24.52
N PHE A 77 11.54 -13.01 25.78
CA PHE A 77 10.27 -13.56 26.29
C PHE A 77 9.08 -12.96 25.56
N TYR A 78 9.15 -11.66 25.27
CA TYR A 78 8.13 -10.92 24.54
C TYR A 78 7.98 -11.42 23.11
N PHE A 79 9.08 -11.66 22.41
CA PHE A 79 9.08 -12.19 21.06
C PHE A 79 8.39 -13.56 20.99
N ILE A 80 8.72 -14.44 21.93
CA ILE A 80 8.10 -15.77 22.03
C ILE A 80 6.60 -15.63 22.27
N GLY A 81 6.20 -14.87 23.29
CA GLY A 81 4.79 -14.66 23.62
C GLY A 81 4.00 -14.02 22.47
N PHE A 82 4.56 -12.96 21.88
CA PHE A 82 3.98 -12.25 20.75
C PHE A 82 3.76 -13.18 19.56
N TYR A 83 4.75 -14.01 19.19
CA TYR A 83 4.62 -14.98 18.11
C TYR A 83 3.47 -15.96 18.35
N TYR A 84 3.39 -16.57 19.54
CA TYR A 84 2.35 -17.54 19.83
C TYR A 84 0.96 -16.92 19.94
N ILE A 85 0.83 -15.73 20.51
CA ILE A 85 -0.44 -15.00 20.59
C ILE A 85 -0.93 -14.63 19.19
N PHE A 86 -0.05 -14.07 18.34
CA PHE A 86 -0.39 -13.75 16.96
C PHE A 86 -0.78 -14.99 16.17
N LYS A 87 0.03 -16.05 16.24
CA LYS A 87 -0.24 -17.32 15.56
C LYS A 87 -1.57 -17.91 15.99
N PHE A 88 -1.86 -17.90 17.30
CA PHE A 88 -3.12 -18.39 17.84
C PHE A 88 -4.30 -17.56 17.33
N ALA A 89 -4.22 -16.23 17.37
CA ALA A 89 -5.28 -15.35 16.87
C ALA A 89 -5.53 -15.55 15.37
N ILE A 90 -4.47 -15.64 14.56
CA ILE A 90 -4.56 -15.85 13.11
C ILE A 90 -5.24 -17.17 12.79
N ILE A 91 -4.83 -18.28 13.43
CA ILE A 91 -5.37 -19.61 13.14
C ILE A 91 -6.79 -19.77 13.70
N LYS A 92 -7.05 -19.28 14.91
CA LYS A 92 -8.33 -19.49 15.59
C LYS A 92 -9.47 -18.70 14.97
N PHE A 93 -9.18 -17.48 14.50
CA PHE A 93 -10.17 -16.59 13.89
C PHE A 93 -10.06 -16.53 12.36
N ASP A 94 -9.23 -17.41 11.78
CA ASP A 94 -8.91 -17.48 10.36
C ASP A 94 -8.69 -16.12 9.69
N LEU A 95 -7.81 -15.31 10.28
CA LEU A 95 -7.57 -13.95 9.82
C LEU A 95 -6.75 -13.99 8.53
N LYS A 96 -7.24 -13.26 7.51
CA LYS A 96 -6.60 -13.11 6.20
C LYS A 96 -5.41 -12.15 6.29
N THR A 97 -4.30 -12.61 6.86
CA THR A 97 -3.01 -11.90 6.80
C THR A 97 -2.39 -12.03 5.40
N PRO A 98 -1.50 -11.12 4.97
CA PRO A 98 -0.81 -11.26 3.67
C PRO A 98 -0.19 -12.65 3.51
N GLY A 99 -0.51 -13.32 2.41
CA GLY A 99 -0.09 -14.70 2.13
C GLY A 99 -1.03 -15.80 2.68
N ARG A 100 -2.10 -15.44 3.39
CA ARG A 100 -3.25 -16.32 3.72
C ARG A 100 -4.54 -15.88 3.02
N GLU A 101 -4.38 -15.16 1.91
CA GLU A 101 -5.50 -14.91 1.00
C GLU A 101 -5.85 -16.25 0.35
N GLU A 102 -7.13 -16.62 0.36
CA GLU A 102 -7.60 -17.73 -0.48
C GLU A 102 -7.21 -17.38 -1.93
N GLU A 103 -6.56 -18.31 -2.64
CA GLU A 103 -6.31 -18.19 -4.09
C GLU A 103 -7.60 -18.20 -4.92
N GLU A 104 -8.77 -18.12 -4.28
CA GLU A 104 -10.06 -18.11 -4.94
C GLU A 104 -10.38 -16.69 -5.45
N GLU A 105 -10.54 -16.62 -6.78
CA GLU A 105 -10.95 -15.48 -7.61
C GLU A 105 -9.88 -14.60 -8.30
N LYS A 106 -8.68 -15.11 -8.56
CA LYS A 106 -7.84 -14.57 -9.67
C LYS A 106 -8.04 -15.29 -11.02
N ILE A 107 -8.89 -16.31 -11.10
CA ILE A 107 -9.05 -17.08 -12.36
C ILE A 107 -10.41 -16.83 -13.04
N THR A 108 -11.45 -16.41 -12.31
CA THR A 108 -12.77 -16.12 -12.91
C THR A 108 -12.94 -14.66 -13.31
N ASN A 109 -12.38 -13.72 -12.54
CA ASN A 109 -12.50 -12.28 -12.83
C ASN A 109 -11.49 -11.78 -13.87
N THR A 110 -10.40 -12.50 -14.14
CA THR A 110 -9.38 -12.03 -15.09
C THR A 110 -9.83 -12.11 -16.55
N SER A 111 -10.74 -13.00 -16.93
CA SER A 111 -11.26 -13.01 -18.31
C SER A 111 -12.26 -11.86 -18.53
N SER A 112 -13.20 -11.66 -17.61
CA SER A 112 -14.21 -10.59 -17.68
C SER A 112 -13.59 -9.21 -17.45
N GLN A 113 -12.78 -9.00 -16.41
CA GLN A 113 -12.13 -7.71 -16.17
C GLN A 113 -11.07 -7.38 -17.23
N LYS A 114 -10.31 -8.36 -17.74
CA LYS A 114 -9.36 -8.06 -18.84
C LYS A 114 -10.11 -7.70 -20.12
N THR A 115 -11.24 -8.35 -20.39
CA THR A 115 -12.13 -7.97 -21.50
C THR A 115 -12.68 -6.56 -21.30
N GLU A 116 -13.18 -6.22 -20.10
CA GLU A 116 -13.68 -4.89 -19.77
C GLU A 116 -12.60 -3.80 -19.83
N ILE A 117 -11.38 -4.07 -19.32
CA ILE A 117 -10.26 -3.12 -19.37
C ILE A 117 -9.80 -2.92 -20.82
N SER A 118 -9.73 -4.00 -21.62
CA SER A 118 -9.39 -3.91 -23.04
C SER A 118 -10.44 -3.13 -23.83
N GLU A 119 -11.72 -3.34 -23.56
CA GLU A 119 -12.82 -2.60 -24.16
C GLU A 119 -12.80 -1.12 -23.74
N THR A 120 -12.52 -0.86 -22.46
CA THR A 120 -12.36 0.50 -21.94
C THR A 120 -11.18 1.21 -22.60
N ALA A 121 -10.04 0.54 -22.79
CA ALA A 121 -8.89 1.08 -23.51
C ALA A 121 -9.23 1.46 -24.96
N ARG A 122 -10.01 0.63 -25.68
CA ARG A 122 -10.50 0.96 -27.03
C ARG A 122 -11.44 2.17 -27.03
N LYS A 123 -12.39 2.22 -26.10
CA LYS A 123 -13.31 3.36 -25.94
C LYS A 123 -12.56 4.64 -25.57
N VAL A 124 -11.53 4.57 -24.73
CA VAL A 124 -10.66 5.71 -24.41
C VAL A 124 -9.94 6.20 -25.66
N LEU A 125 -9.38 5.29 -26.48
CA LEU A 125 -8.71 5.63 -27.73
C LEU A 125 -9.67 6.32 -28.72
N GLU A 126 -10.88 5.79 -28.89
CA GLU A 126 -11.92 6.43 -29.70
C GLU A 126 -12.32 7.80 -29.16
N GLY A 127 -12.43 7.93 -27.84
CA GLY A 127 -12.74 9.19 -27.17
C GLY A 127 -11.68 10.25 -27.36
N LEU A 128 -10.42 9.86 -27.56
CA LEU A 128 -9.28 10.76 -27.76
C LEU A 128 -9.08 11.17 -29.23
N GLY A 129 -9.93 10.69 -30.16
CA GLY A 129 -9.77 10.97 -31.59
C GLY A 129 -8.87 9.97 -32.33
N GLY A 130 -8.61 8.80 -31.73
CA GLY A 130 -7.86 7.71 -32.33
C GLY A 130 -6.34 7.76 -32.11
N LYS A 131 -5.65 6.69 -32.54
CA LYS A 131 -4.19 6.49 -32.39
C LYS A 131 -3.37 7.66 -32.92
N ASN A 132 -3.75 8.20 -34.07
CA ASN A 132 -3.00 9.28 -34.75
C ASN A 132 -3.08 10.63 -34.02
N ASN A 133 -4.05 10.79 -33.11
CA ASN A 133 -4.21 12.03 -32.36
C ASN A 133 -3.37 12.05 -31.08
N ILE A 134 -2.76 10.93 -30.65
CA ILE A 134 -2.02 10.82 -29.40
C ILE A 134 -0.52 10.96 -29.64
N THR A 135 0.14 11.88 -28.93
CA THR A 135 1.59 12.11 -29.02
C THR A 135 2.35 11.55 -27.83
N TYR A 136 1.71 11.51 -26.66
CA TYR A 136 2.28 10.98 -25.43
C TYR A 136 1.19 10.30 -24.62
N LEU A 137 1.52 9.12 -24.08
CA LEU A 137 0.64 8.34 -23.22
C LEU A 137 1.43 7.83 -22.02
N ASP A 138 0.94 8.14 -20.82
CA ASP A 138 1.53 7.69 -19.57
C ASP A 138 0.45 7.56 -18.49
N ALA A 139 0.72 6.82 -17.42
CA ALA A 139 -0.20 6.70 -16.29
C ALA A 139 0.54 6.87 -14.96
N CYS A 140 -0.14 7.55 -14.04
CA CYS A 140 0.20 7.52 -12.63
C CYS A 140 -0.74 6.55 -11.90
N ALA A 141 -0.58 6.44 -10.58
CA ALA A 141 -1.40 5.57 -9.73
C ALA A 141 -2.93 5.74 -9.90
N SER A 142 -3.42 6.94 -10.24
CA SER A 142 -4.86 7.22 -10.35
C SER A 142 -5.32 7.91 -11.64
N ARG A 143 -4.40 8.29 -12.53
CA ARG A 143 -4.73 9.10 -13.71
C ARG A 143 -3.91 8.71 -14.92
N LEU A 144 -4.56 8.69 -16.07
CA LEU A 144 -3.97 8.60 -17.39
C LEU A 144 -3.62 10.02 -17.87
N ARG A 145 -2.37 10.24 -18.27
CA ARG A 145 -1.83 11.51 -18.79
C ARG A 145 -1.58 11.35 -20.28
N ILE A 146 -2.32 12.11 -21.08
CA ILE A 146 -2.25 12.05 -22.53
C ILE A 146 -1.93 13.44 -23.07
N ASN A 147 -1.02 13.51 -24.03
CA ASN A 147 -0.94 14.68 -24.91
C ASN A 147 -1.51 14.32 -26.28
N VAL A 148 -2.30 15.22 -26.84
CA VAL A 148 -2.94 15.06 -28.15
C VAL A 148 -2.49 16.12 -29.15
N ASN A 149 -2.60 15.82 -30.44
CA ASN A 149 -2.33 16.78 -31.51
C ASN A 149 -3.46 17.81 -31.63
N GLN A 150 -4.71 17.32 -31.67
CA GLN A 150 -5.92 18.12 -31.85
C GLN A 150 -6.90 17.86 -30.71
N ILE A 151 -7.07 18.86 -29.84
CA ILE A 151 -7.96 18.77 -28.68
C ILE A 151 -9.46 18.72 -29.06
N GLU A 152 -9.80 19.23 -30.24
CA GLU A 152 -11.18 19.31 -30.75
C GLU A 152 -11.78 17.94 -31.06
N LEU A 153 -10.93 16.96 -31.39
CA LEU A 153 -11.33 15.57 -31.63
C LEU A 153 -11.61 14.81 -30.32
N VAL A 154 -11.24 15.38 -29.17
CA VAL A 154 -11.42 14.73 -27.86
C VAL A 154 -12.85 14.93 -27.36
N LYS A 155 -13.56 13.81 -27.15
CA LYS A 155 -14.94 13.77 -26.64
C LYS A 155 -15.11 14.54 -25.31
N PRO A 156 -16.33 14.97 -24.98
CA PRO A 156 -16.61 15.67 -23.73
C PRO A 156 -16.41 14.76 -22.51
N VAL A 157 -16.21 15.37 -21.33
CA VAL A 157 -16.02 14.65 -20.05
C VAL A 157 -17.14 13.65 -19.75
N THR A 158 -18.36 13.90 -20.22
CA THR A 158 -19.53 13.01 -20.04
C THR A 158 -19.30 11.64 -20.67
N TYR A 159 -18.66 11.58 -21.84
CA TYR A 159 -18.30 10.31 -22.48
C TYR A 159 -17.33 9.50 -21.61
N PHE A 160 -16.29 10.16 -21.09
CA PHE A 160 -15.29 9.48 -20.27
C PHE A 160 -15.87 9.02 -18.93
N LYS A 161 -16.81 9.77 -18.35
CA LYS A 161 -17.57 9.34 -17.18
C LYS A 161 -18.42 8.09 -17.46
N SER A 162 -19.05 8.00 -18.65
CA SER A 162 -19.84 6.82 -19.00
C SER A 162 -19.03 5.53 -19.18
N ILE A 163 -17.71 5.65 -19.42
CA ILE A 163 -16.79 4.51 -19.55
C ILE A 163 -15.97 4.28 -18.27
N GLY A 164 -16.40 4.85 -17.13
CA GLY A 164 -15.81 4.56 -15.82
C GLY A 164 -14.79 5.58 -15.29
N ALA A 165 -14.57 6.71 -15.97
CA ALA A 165 -13.73 7.77 -15.42
C ALA A 165 -14.45 8.55 -14.31
N SER A 166 -13.78 8.81 -13.19
CA SER A 166 -14.29 9.72 -12.15
C SER A 166 -14.28 11.18 -12.62
N GLY A 167 -13.36 11.53 -13.53
CA GLY A 167 -13.22 12.88 -14.03
C GLY A 167 -12.21 13.02 -15.16
N MET A 168 -12.22 14.19 -15.79
CA MET A 168 -11.28 14.59 -16.83
C MET A 168 -10.85 16.03 -16.60
N LEU A 169 -9.57 16.31 -16.81
CA LEU A 169 -8.99 17.65 -16.85
C LEU A 169 -8.42 17.90 -18.24
N LYS A 170 -8.68 19.09 -18.79
CA LYS A 170 -8.10 19.55 -20.07
C LYS A 170 -7.27 20.81 -19.80
N LYS A 171 -6.03 20.84 -20.30
CA LYS A 171 -5.14 22.01 -20.24
C LYS A 171 -4.34 22.11 -21.53
N GLY A 172 -4.77 23.00 -22.43
CA GLY A 172 -4.23 23.07 -23.79
C GLY A 172 -4.39 21.73 -24.50
N ASN A 173 -3.29 21.19 -25.05
CA ASN A 173 -3.24 19.89 -25.71
C ASN A 173 -3.02 18.71 -24.75
N SER A 174 -2.99 18.95 -23.44
CA SER A 174 -2.84 17.91 -22.43
C SER A 174 -4.19 17.54 -21.81
N VAL A 175 -4.46 16.24 -21.73
CA VAL A 175 -5.69 15.65 -21.19
C VAL A 175 -5.31 14.68 -20.08
N GLN A 176 -5.95 14.83 -18.92
CA GLN A 176 -5.82 13.86 -17.83
C GLN A 176 -7.17 13.23 -17.55
N ILE A 177 -7.22 11.89 -17.55
CA ILE A 177 -8.43 11.12 -17.28
C ILE A 177 -8.21 10.31 -16.01
N ILE A 178 -9.15 10.36 -15.07
CA ILE A 178 -9.02 9.75 -13.75
C ILE A 178 -9.80 8.43 -13.73
N PHE A 179 -9.09 7.30 -13.79
CA PHE A 179 -9.67 5.95 -13.68
C PHE A 179 -9.34 5.27 -12.34
N GLY A 180 -8.68 5.97 -11.41
CA GLY A 180 -8.23 5.38 -10.15
C GLY A 180 -7.17 4.30 -10.42
N GLY A 181 -7.16 3.26 -9.58
CA GLY A 181 -6.17 2.17 -9.67
C GLY A 181 -6.16 1.39 -10.99
N LEU A 182 -7.13 1.61 -11.87
CA LEU A 182 -7.19 1.01 -13.21
C LEU A 182 -6.37 1.77 -14.26
N SER A 183 -5.85 2.97 -13.94
CA SER A 183 -5.21 3.85 -14.93
C SER A 183 -4.00 3.24 -15.61
N ASP A 184 -3.14 2.53 -14.86
CA ASP A 184 -1.95 1.88 -15.42
C ASP A 184 -2.32 0.63 -16.24
N ASN A 185 -3.33 -0.13 -15.81
CA ASN A 185 -3.85 -1.26 -16.57
C ASN A 185 -4.41 -0.83 -17.94
N ILE A 186 -5.16 0.28 -17.97
CA ILE A 186 -5.70 0.85 -19.21
C ILE A 186 -4.56 1.33 -20.12
N ARG A 187 -3.53 1.99 -19.57
CA ARG A 187 -2.32 2.40 -20.33
C ARG A 187 -1.65 1.21 -21.01
N MET A 188 -1.42 0.13 -20.26
CA MET A 188 -0.78 -1.08 -20.79
C MET A 188 -1.59 -1.72 -21.92
N GLU A 189 -2.92 -1.77 -21.82
CA GLU A 189 -3.76 -2.28 -22.90
C GLU A 189 -3.77 -1.34 -24.11
N MET A 190 -3.75 -0.01 -23.90
CA MET A 190 -3.58 0.95 -24.98
C MET A 190 -2.24 0.74 -25.71
N ASP A 191 -1.13 0.57 -25.00
CA ASP A 191 0.20 0.30 -25.58
C ASP A 191 0.20 -0.96 -26.47
N LYS A 192 -0.49 -2.03 -26.05
CA LYS A 192 -0.65 -3.24 -26.88
C LYS A 192 -1.38 -2.94 -28.19
N ILE A 193 -2.39 -2.07 -28.17
CA ILE A 193 -3.12 -1.64 -29.37
C ILE A 193 -2.21 -0.78 -30.27
N PHE A 194 -1.30 0.02 -29.71
CA PHE A 194 -0.32 0.77 -30.50
C PHE A 194 0.71 -0.13 -31.18
N ILE A 195 1.15 -1.22 -30.54
CA ILE A 195 2.18 -2.13 -31.06
C ILE A 195 1.62 -3.11 -32.11
N ASN A 196 0.38 -3.56 -31.96
CA ASN A 196 -0.24 -4.59 -32.84
C ASN A 196 -0.94 -4.04 -34.10
N ALA A 197 -0.71 -2.77 -34.47
CA ALA A 197 -1.33 -2.11 -35.62
C ALA A 197 -0.30 -1.29 -36.39
#